data_AF-A0AAX0ATZ0-F1
#
_entry.id   AF-A0AAX0ATZ0-F1
#
_cell.length_a   1.000
_cell.length_b   1.000
_cell.length_c   1.000
_cell.angle_alpha   90.00
_cell.angle_beta   90.00
_cell.angle_gamma   90.00
#
_symmetry.space_group_name_H-M   'P 1'
#
loop_
_entity.id
_entity.type
_entity.pdbx_description
1 polymer ?
#
loop_
_entity_poly.entity_id
_entity_poly.type
_entity_poly.pdbx_seq_one_letter_code
_entity_poly.pdbx_strand_id
1 'polypeptide(L)'
;MKKLNYIILATLIAVSFTAISCNSIGKNETADKNQTTVENKTGESSKDTDKNDNSETRGNSPRDQAIFEENEERDNAEIDKRYKEVDKSKLNYDKTNSSLTYYETENSFVGSEAGIPNVDNKKYKDILTDYTYASEVNPTKITYEDSIKLAKSVLPNDIKEIRNKYDNSTGKTYIVYSSNQGNFVLGLAYDYDESHNPGFTPNSKNNTIVGIDYMKEITEQ
;
A
#
# COMPACT_ATOMS: atom_id res chain seq x y z
N MET A 1 -37.83 -32.27 42.44
CA MET A 1 -37.45 -30.92 42.88
C MET A 1 -37.32 -30.02 41.65
N LYS A 2 -38.24 -29.06 41.49
CA LYS A 2 -38.18 -28.04 40.43
C LYS A 2 -37.26 -26.91 40.91
N LYS A 3 -36.33 -26.44 40.07
CA LYS A 3 -35.67 -25.14 40.28
C LYS A 3 -36.06 -24.21 39.14
N LEU A 4 -36.63 -23.09 39.56
CA LEU A 4 -37.19 -22.01 38.78
C LEU A 4 -36.10 -20.96 38.49
N ASN A 5 -36.26 -20.29 37.37
CA ASN A 5 -35.51 -19.20 36.74
C ASN A 5 -34.99 -18.08 37.66
N TYR A 6 -33.92 -17.42 37.20
CA TYR A 6 -33.81 -15.96 37.30
C TYR A 6 -33.29 -15.36 36.00
N ILE A 7 -34.13 -14.51 35.41
CA ILE A 7 -33.82 -13.53 34.37
C ILE A 7 -33.32 -12.28 35.11
N ILE A 8 -32.19 -11.72 34.71
CA ILE A 8 -31.79 -10.36 35.11
C ILE A 8 -31.67 -9.50 33.85
N LEU A 9 -32.46 -8.44 33.87
CA LEU A 9 -32.66 -7.43 32.84
C LEU A 9 -32.09 -6.09 33.35
N ALA A 10 -31.61 -5.28 32.41
CA ALA A 10 -31.32 -3.83 32.49
C ALA A 10 -30.01 -3.42 33.20
N THR A 11 -29.29 -2.37 32.78
CA THR A 11 -29.77 -1.09 32.23
C THR A 11 -28.66 -0.36 31.45
N LEU A 12 -29.08 0.37 30.42
CA LEU A 12 -28.32 1.29 29.57
C LEU A 12 -27.94 2.58 30.34
N ILE A 13 -26.71 3.08 30.20
CA ILE A 13 -26.36 4.47 30.60
C ILE A 13 -25.70 5.15 29.40
N ALA A 14 -26.44 6.07 28.78
CA ALA A 14 -25.92 7.07 27.86
C ALA A 14 -25.54 8.32 28.66
N VAL A 15 -24.30 8.79 28.51
CA VAL A 15 -23.90 10.13 28.98
C VAL A 15 -23.62 10.99 27.76
N SER A 16 -24.52 11.92 27.50
CA SER A 16 -24.33 13.01 26.54
C SER A 16 -23.61 14.17 27.21
N PHE A 17 -22.48 14.60 26.64
CA PHE A 17 -21.86 15.89 26.94
C PHE A 17 -22.22 16.89 25.84
N THR A 18 -22.99 17.90 26.20
CA THR A 18 -23.21 19.11 25.39
C THR A 18 -22.34 20.26 25.92
N ALA A 19 -21.48 20.75 25.04
CA ALA A 19 -21.08 22.13 24.76
C ALA A 19 -20.84 23.14 25.91
N ILE A 20 -19.66 23.75 25.87
CA ILE A 20 -19.33 25.15 26.19
C ILE A 20 -18.16 25.51 25.24
N SER A 21 -17.97 26.67 24.62
CA SER A 21 -18.76 27.86 24.28
C SER A 21 -17.77 28.82 23.59
N CYS A 22 -18.22 29.43 22.49
CA CYS A 22 -17.99 30.80 21.99
C CYS A 22 -16.59 31.47 21.89
N ASN A 23 -16.47 32.08 20.69
CA ASN A 23 -15.97 33.42 20.32
C ASN A 23 -14.46 33.67 20.29
N SER A 24 -13.85 34.02 19.14
CA SER A 24 -14.04 35.08 18.12
C SER A 24 -13.17 36.31 18.38
N ILE A 25 -12.67 36.90 17.28
CA ILE A 25 -12.02 38.22 17.16
C ILE A 25 -10.57 38.19 17.67
N GLY A 26 -9.53 38.44 16.88
CA GLY A 26 -9.42 39.11 15.60
C GLY A 26 -8.19 40.02 15.69
N LYS A 27 -7.26 39.91 14.75
CA LYS A 27 -6.38 40.99 14.26
C LYS A 27 -5.51 40.45 13.12
N ASN A 28 -5.87 40.86 11.91
CA ASN A 28 -4.96 40.93 10.78
C ASN A 28 -3.88 41.97 11.12
N GLU A 29 -2.61 41.59 10.98
CA GLU A 29 -1.56 42.56 10.67
C GLU A 29 -0.99 42.24 9.28
N THR A 30 -0.89 43.33 8.54
CA THR A 30 -0.56 43.50 7.13
C THR A 30 0.84 43.01 6.76
N ALA A 31 0.91 42.30 5.65
CA ALA A 31 2.08 42.29 4.77
C ALA A 31 2.25 43.69 4.14
N ASP A 32 3.47 44.23 4.13
CA ASP A 32 4.19 44.53 2.88
C ASP A 32 5.61 45.07 3.12
N LYS A 33 6.52 44.52 2.31
CA LYS A 33 7.70 45.14 1.67
C LYS A 33 8.80 45.79 2.55
N ASN A 34 10.00 45.21 2.42
CA ASN A 34 11.07 45.95 1.74
C ASN A 34 12.07 45.04 1.04
N GLN A 35 12.28 45.38 -0.23
CA GLN A 35 13.22 44.87 -1.21
C GLN A 35 14.54 45.65 -1.06
N THR A 36 15.70 44.98 -1.06
CA THR A 36 16.91 45.59 -1.63
C THR A 36 17.89 44.54 -2.15
N THR A 37 18.10 44.62 -3.46
CA THR A 37 19.16 44.02 -4.27
C THR A 37 20.52 44.64 -3.93
N VAL A 38 21.59 43.84 -3.87
CA VAL A 38 22.93 44.26 -4.30
C VAL A 38 23.63 43.08 -4.98
N GLU A 39 23.96 43.27 -6.25
CA GLU A 39 24.89 42.42 -7.00
C GLU A 39 26.35 42.90 -6.83
N ASN A 40 27.26 41.94 -6.95
CA ASN A 40 28.37 41.88 -7.91
C ASN A 40 29.85 42.11 -7.49
N LYS A 41 30.66 41.17 -8.03
CA LYS A 41 32.10 41.12 -8.40
C LYS A 41 33.09 40.56 -7.38
N THR A 42 33.70 39.38 -7.58
CA THR A 42 34.66 38.87 -8.61
C THR A 42 36.11 38.98 -8.12
N GLY A 43 36.85 37.86 -8.14
CA GLY A 43 38.30 37.83 -8.21
C GLY A 43 38.92 36.47 -7.83
N GLU A 44 39.37 35.73 -8.86
CA GLU A 44 40.59 34.86 -8.98
C GLU A 44 41.00 33.90 -7.84
N SER A 45 41.68 32.77 -8.01
CA SER A 45 42.22 31.96 -9.10
C SER A 45 43.00 30.81 -8.42
N SER A 46 43.27 29.74 -9.17
CA SER A 46 44.25 28.66 -8.94
C SER A 46 43.88 27.51 -7.97
N LYS A 47 44.36 26.28 -8.13
CA LYS A 47 44.83 25.46 -9.26
C LYS A 47 45.11 24.07 -8.63
N ASP A 48 44.69 23.01 -9.31
CA ASP A 48 45.13 21.60 -9.24
C ASP A 48 45.34 20.91 -7.88
N THR A 49 44.57 19.85 -7.66
CA THR A 49 45.13 18.60 -7.13
C THR A 49 44.44 17.40 -7.77
N ASP A 50 45.17 16.72 -8.64
CA ASP A 50 44.86 15.40 -9.18
C ASP A 50 44.59 14.38 -8.06
N LYS A 51 43.42 13.73 -8.10
CA LYS A 51 43.22 12.38 -7.56
C LYS A 51 42.19 11.61 -8.39
N ASN A 52 42.70 11.01 -9.47
CA ASN A 52 42.41 9.66 -9.97
C ASN A 52 41.07 9.02 -9.52
N ASP A 53 39.96 9.39 -10.18
CA ASP A 53 38.70 8.64 -10.14
C ASP A 53 38.72 7.61 -11.28
N ASN A 54 39.22 6.41 -10.99
CA ASN A 54 39.01 5.26 -11.87
C ASN A 54 37.59 4.74 -11.65
N SER A 55 36.59 5.51 -12.11
CA SER A 55 35.26 4.95 -12.33
C SER A 55 35.33 4.18 -13.64
N GLU A 56 35.58 2.87 -13.54
CA GLU A 56 35.29 1.96 -14.64
C GLU A 56 33.83 2.17 -15.02
N THR A 57 33.61 2.88 -16.11
CA THR A 57 32.31 3.01 -16.74
C THR A 57 32.01 1.62 -17.28
N ARG A 58 31.39 0.77 -16.47
CA ARG A 58 30.73 -0.45 -16.94
C ARG A 58 29.66 0.01 -17.90
N GLY A 59 30.01 0.02 -19.19
CA GLY A 59 29.06 0.28 -20.26
C GLY A 59 27.93 -0.72 -20.09
N ASN A 60 26.70 -0.21 -19.95
CA ASN A 60 25.50 -1.03 -19.96
C ASN A 60 25.57 -1.97 -21.16
N SER A 61 25.81 -3.25 -20.90
CA SER A 61 25.69 -4.26 -21.94
C SER A 61 24.22 -4.30 -22.36
N PRO A 62 23.88 -4.53 -23.63
CA PRO A 62 22.51 -4.82 -24.04
C PRO A 62 21.88 -5.97 -23.22
N ARG A 63 22.70 -6.87 -22.65
CA ARG A 63 22.25 -7.90 -21.72
C ARG A 63 21.85 -7.38 -20.34
N ASP A 64 22.47 -6.30 -19.87
CA ASP A 64 22.12 -5.67 -18.58
C ASP A 64 20.85 -4.80 -18.73
N GLN A 65 20.60 -4.26 -19.94
CA GLN A 65 19.31 -3.65 -20.30
C GLN A 65 18.20 -4.69 -20.45
N ALA A 66 18.49 -5.88 -21.00
CA ALA A 66 17.52 -6.96 -21.16
C ALA A 66 16.96 -7.48 -19.81
N ILE A 67 17.69 -7.34 -18.70
CA ILE A 67 17.22 -7.74 -17.36
C ILE A 67 16.21 -6.72 -16.79
N PHE A 68 16.23 -5.46 -17.25
CA PHE A 68 15.22 -4.46 -16.92
C PHE A 68 14.04 -4.45 -17.90
N GLU A 69 14.24 -4.94 -19.12
CA GLU A 69 13.25 -4.99 -20.21
C GLU A 69 12.26 -6.16 -20.11
N GLU A 70 12.45 -7.12 -19.19
CA GLU A 70 11.46 -8.18 -18.93
C GLU A 70 10.28 -7.72 -18.04
N ASN A 71 10.23 -6.44 -17.69
CA ASN A 71 9.00 -5.79 -17.27
C ASN A 71 8.22 -5.40 -18.53
N GLU A 72 7.62 -6.39 -19.21
CA GLU A 72 6.49 -6.10 -20.09
C GLU A 72 5.52 -5.25 -19.27
N GLU A 73 5.35 -3.99 -19.68
CA GLU A 73 4.33 -3.09 -19.17
C GLU A 73 2.99 -3.83 -19.33
N ARG A 74 2.54 -4.52 -18.28
CA ARG A 74 1.37 -5.37 -18.38
C ARG A 74 0.19 -4.46 -18.65
N ASP A 75 -0.41 -4.63 -19.82
CA ASP A 75 -1.58 -3.89 -20.22
C ASP A 75 -2.73 -4.26 -19.27
N ASN A 76 -3.29 -3.28 -18.57
CA ASN A 76 -4.47 -3.44 -17.74
C ASN A 76 -5.64 -4.07 -18.51
N ALA A 77 -5.72 -3.92 -19.83
CA ALA A 77 -6.71 -4.61 -20.65
C ALA A 77 -6.56 -6.14 -20.62
N GLU A 78 -5.32 -6.65 -20.55
CA GLU A 78 -5.07 -8.09 -20.40
C GLU A 78 -5.44 -8.58 -19.00
N ILE A 79 -5.09 -7.81 -17.96
CA ILE A 79 -5.46 -8.11 -16.58
C ILE A 79 -6.99 -8.14 -16.43
N ASP A 80 -7.69 -7.15 -16.99
CA ASP A 80 -9.15 -7.09 -17.03
C ASP A 80 -9.76 -8.33 -17.70
N LYS A 81 -9.16 -8.78 -18.81
CA LYS A 81 -9.59 -10.00 -19.49
C LYS A 81 -9.40 -11.22 -18.59
N ARG A 82 -8.25 -11.33 -17.92
CA ARG A 82 -7.95 -12.44 -16.99
C ARG A 82 -8.94 -12.48 -15.85
N TYR A 83 -9.35 -11.34 -15.28
CA TYR A 83 -10.38 -11.28 -14.25
C TYR A 83 -11.77 -11.73 -14.74
N LYS A 84 -12.14 -11.41 -15.98
CA LYS A 84 -13.42 -11.85 -16.58
C LYS A 84 -13.45 -13.35 -16.86
N GLU A 85 -12.30 -13.95 -17.12
CA GLU A 85 -12.14 -15.35 -17.53
C GLU A 85 -11.64 -16.25 -16.39
N VAL A 86 -11.66 -15.77 -15.13
CA VAL A 86 -11.12 -16.53 -13.98
C VAL A 86 -11.76 -17.91 -13.86
N ASP A 87 -10.90 -18.91 -13.87
CA ASP A 87 -11.21 -20.28 -13.46
C ASP A 87 -10.42 -20.60 -12.19
N LYS A 88 -11.06 -20.45 -11.02
CA LYS A 88 -10.44 -20.68 -9.71
C LYS A 88 -9.84 -22.07 -9.57
N SER A 89 -10.32 -23.08 -10.30
CA SER A 89 -9.79 -24.44 -10.23
C SER A 89 -8.38 -24.57 -10.83
N LYS A 90 -7.97 -23.60 -11.66
CA LYS A 90 -6.65 -23.53 -12.28
C LYS A 90 -5.70 -22.56 -11.57
N LEU A 91 -6.19 -21.81 -10.57
CA LEU A 91 -5.35 -20.88 -9.84
C LEU A 91 -4.42 -21.64 -8.91
N ASN A 92 -3.15 -21.27 -8.98
CA ASN A 92 -2.13 -21.74 -8.05
C ASN A 92 -1.70 -20.57 -7.15
N TYR A 93 -1.63 -20.86 -5.85
CA TYR A 93 -1.16 -19.92 -4.83
C TYR A 93 0.24 -20.29 -4.33
N ASP A 94 1.00 -21.04 -5.14
CA ASP A 94 2.40 -21.28 -4.91
C ASP A 94 3.20 -19.98 -5.05
N LYS A 95 4.29 -19.92 -4.29
CA LYS A 95 5.12 -18.73 -4.16
C LYS A 95 5.83 -18.45 -5.48
N THR A 96 5.95 -17.18 -5.86
CA THR A 96 6.79 -16.76 -6.98
C THR A 96 8.26 -17.18 -6.77
N ASN A 97 8.99 -17.36 -7.88
CA ASN A 97 10.43 -17.66 -7.87
C ASN A 97 11.30 -16.48 -7.39
N SER A 98 10.70 -15.36 -6.98
CA SER A 98 11.41 -14.20 -6.47
C SER A 98 12.07 -14.51 -5.11
N SER A 99 13.28 -14.00 -4.91
CA SER A 99 13.93 -13.97 -3.60
C SER A 99 13.31 -12.94 -2.66
N LEU A 100 12.53 -11.98 -3.20
CA LEU A 100 11.87 -10.94 -2.44
C LEU A 100 10.85 -11.55 -1.48
N THR A 101 10.89 -11.11 -0.23
CA THR A 101 9.90 -11.45 0.79
C THR A 101 9.44 -10.19 1.48
N TYR A 102 8.22 -10.21 1.98
CA TYR A 102 7.63 -9.13 2.73
C TYR A 102 7.40 -9.57 4.17
N TYR A 103 7.41 -8.62 5.09
CA TYR A 103 7.01 -8.86 6.47
C TYR A 103 6.08 -7.76 6.96
N GLU A 104 5.29 -8.08 7.98
CA GLU A 104 4.44 -7.11 8.63
C GLU A 104 5.28 -6.20 9.55
N THR A 105 5.02 -4.90 9.48
CA THR A 105 5.50 -3.89 10.43
C THR A 105 4.33 -3.38 11.24
N GLU A 106 4.59 -2.46 12.18
CA GLU A 106 3.54 -1.83 12.98
C GLU A 106 2.44 -1.26 12.09
N ASN A 107 2.84 -0.54 11.03
CA ASN A 107 1.93 0.23 10.20
C ASN A 107 1.72 -0.34 8.78
N SER A 108 2.47 -1.35 8.34
CA SER A 108 2.50 -1.76 6.93
C SER A 108 2.89 -3.22 6.69
N PHE A 109 3.00 -3.58 5.41
CA PHE A 109 3.75 -4.72 4.91
C PHE A 109 4.86 -4.17 4.00
N VAL A 110 6.11 -4.53 4.27
CA VAL A 110 7.26 -3.98 3.53
C VAL A 110 8.20 -5.08 3.06
N GLY A 111 8.88 -4.81 1.95
CA GLY A 111 9.92 -5.68 1.41
C GLY A 111 11.08 -5.82 2.39
N SER A 112 11.69 -7.00 2.39
CA SER A 112 12.73 -7.39 3.34
C SER A 112 13.94 -6.43 3.37
N GLU A 113 14.22 -5.81 2.25
CA GLU A 113 15.28 -4.85 1.96
C GLU A 113 15.06 -3.47 2.58
N ALA A 114 13.83 -3.14 3.00
CA ALA A 114 13.52 -1.84 3.59
C ALA A 114 14.22 -1.61 4.95
N GLY A 115 14.71 -2.67 5.60
CA GLY A 115 15.41 -2.58 6.89
C GLY A 115 14.53 -2.08 8.04
N ILE A 116 13.20 -2.13 7.90
CA ILE A 116 12.24 -1.74 8.92
C ILE A 116 11.99 -2.93 9.86
N PRO A 117 11.92 -2.73 11.18
CA PRO A 117 11.64 -3.84 12.09
C PRO A 117 10.30 -4.52 11.80
N ASN A 118 10.31 -5.86 11.75
CA ASN A 118 9.11 -6.67 11.68
C ASN A 118 8.41 -6.73 13.05
N VAL A 119 7.08 -6.89 13.06
CA VAL A 119 6.32 -7.08 14.31
C VAL A 119 6.17 -8.55 14.70
N ASP A 120 6.33 -9.46 13.75
CA ASP A 120 6.37 -10.90 13.98
C ASP A 120 7.33 -11.60 13.00
N ASN A 121 7.55 -12.90 13.17
CA ASN A 121 8.47 -13.67 12.33
C ASN A 121 7.84 -14.18 11.02
N LYS A 122 6.61 -13.76 10.69
CA LYS A 122 5.97 -14.21 9.45
C LYS A 122 6.57 -13.48 8.27
N LYS A 123 6.66 -14.23 7.17
CA LYS A 123 7.11 -13.72 5.89
C LYS A 123 6.05 -14.00 4.86
N TYR A 124 6.01 -13.17 3.84
CA TYR A 124 5.04 -13.24 2.77
C TYR A 124 5.77 -13.17 1.43
N LYS A 125 5.17 -13.76 0.40
CA LYS A 125 5.63 -13.65 -0.99
C LYS A 125 4.48 -13.29 -1.89
N ASP A 126 4.80 -12.59 -2.97
CA ASP A 126 3.86 -12.32 -4.04
C ASP A 126 3.34 -13.63 -4.64
N ILE A 127 2.06 -13.62 -4.97
CA ILE A 127 1.33 -14.65 -5.68
C ILE A 127 0.44 -13.99 -6.73
N LEU A 128 -0.13 -14.77 -7.65
CA LEU A 128 -1.13 -14.27 -8.61
C LEU A 128 -0.66 -13.00 -9.36
N THR A 129 0.62 -12.94 -9.74
CA THR A 129 1.22 -11.75 -10.34
C THR A 129 0.46 -11.30 -11.57
N ASP A 130 -0.04 -12.23 -12.39
CA ASP A 130 -0.84 -11.95 -13.60
C ASP A 130 -2.19 -11.24 -13.33
N TYR A 131 -2.60 -11.14 -12.07
CA TYR A 131 -3.80 -10.44 -11.60
C TYR A 131 -3.46 -9.11 -10.88
N THR A 132 -2.19 -8.81 -10.67
CA THR A 132 -1.73 -7.59 -10.00
C THR A 132 -1.90 -6.37 -10.89
N TYR A 133 -2.57 -5.33 -10.39
CA TYR A 133 -2.53 -3.99 -10.97
C TYR A 133 -1.39 -3.21 -10.32
N ALA A 134 -0.32 -2.95 -11.07
CA ALA A 134 0.84 -2.22 -10.58
C ALA A 134 0.58 -0.70 -10.63
N SER A 135 0.28 -0.10 -9.48
CA SER A 135 -0.05 1.33 -9.35
C SER A 135 1.01 2.29 -9.91
N GLU A 136 2.27 1.88 -9.88
CA GLU A 136 3.44 2.69 -10.23
C GLU A 136 3.74 2.70 -11.73
N VAL A 137 3.24 1.68 -12.47
CA VAL A 137 3.56 1.47 -13.88
C VAL A 137 2.31 1.65 -14.74
N ASN A 138 1.22 0.97 -14.37
CA ASN A 138 -0.04 1.01 -15.12
C ASN A 138 -1.22 1.03 -14.14
N PRO A 139 -1.56 2.19 -13.57
CA PRO A 139 -2.62 2.27 -12.56
C PRO A 139 -3.98 1.94 -13.15
N THR A 140 -4.75 1.13 -12.42
CA THR A 140 -6.18 0.95 -12.71
C THR A 140 -7.00 2.11 -12.14
N LYS A 141 -8.32 2.12 -12.37
CA LYS A 141 -9.26 3.02 -11.69
C LYS A 141 -10.57 2.29 -11.44
N ILE A 142 -10.69 1.70 -10.26
CA ILE A 142 -11.88 0.97 -9.84
C ILE A 142 -12.28 1.37 -8.43
N THR A 143 -13.53 1.10 -8.05
CA THR A 143 -13.99 1.36 -6.69
C THR A 143 -13.37 0.37 -5.70
N TYR A 144 -13.28 0.75 -4.42
CA TYR A 144 -12.92 -0.19 -3.35
C TYR A 144 -13.83 -1.43 -3.34
N GLU A 145 -15.13 -1.28 -3.57
CA GLU A 145 -16.04 -2.44 -3.55
C GLU A 145 -15.73 -3.41 -4.71
N ASP A 146 -15.44 -2.88 -5.90
CA ASP A 146 -15.13 -3.71 -7.05
C ASP A 146 -13.74 -4.34 -6.93
N SER A 147 -12.76 -3.65 -6.35
CA SER A 147 -11.44 -4.25 -6.06
C SER A 147 -11.56 -5.46 -5.11
N ILE A 148 -12.44 -5.37 -4.10
CA ILE A 148 -12.76 -6.49 -3.21
C ILE A 148 -13.45 -7.64 -3.97
N LYS A 149 -14.35 -7.34 -4.93
CA LYS A 149 -14.97 -8.37 -5.77
C LYS A 149 -13.94 -9.08 -6.65
N LEU A 150 -13.03 -8.34 -7.26
CA LEU A 150 -11.92 -8.88 -8.05
C LEU A 150 -11.00 -9.75 -7.18
N ALA A 151 -10.57 -9.27 -6.02
CA ALA A 151 -9.77 -10.06 -5.09
C ALA A 151 -10.47 -11.36 -4.68
N LYS A 152 -11.77 -11.29 -4.35
CA LYS A 152 -12.58 -12.47 -4.03
C LYS A 152 -12.80 -13.40 -5.21
N SER A 153 -12.67 -12.95 -6.46
CA SER A 153 -12.78 -13.81 -7.64
C SER A 153 -11.53 -14.65 -7.88
N VAL A 154 -10.38 -14.26 -7.33
CA VAL A 154 -9.11 -15.00 -7.48
C VAL A 154 -8.61 -15.66 -6.20
N LEU A 155 -8.97 -15.16 -5.01
CA LEU A 155 -8.60 -15.78 -3.74
C LEU A 155 -9.45 -17.04 -3.42
N PRO A 156 -8.98 -17.92 -2.49
CA PRO A 156 -9.74 -19.09 -2.06
C PRO A 156 -11.18 -18.77 -1.61
N ASN A 157 -12.11 -19.70 -1.85
CA ASN A 157 -13.53 -19.48 -1.52
C ASN A 157 -13.81 -19.40 -0.01
N ASP A 158 -12.94 -19.96 0.81
CA ASP A 158 -13.09 -20.06 2.26
C ASP A 158 -12.37 -18.93 3.01
N ILE A 159 -11.91 -17.89 2.31
CA ILE A 159 -11.24 -16.76 2.95
C ILE A 159 -12.12 -16.08 4.00
N LYS A 160 -11.51 -15.72 5.14
CA LYS A 160 -12.12 -14.92 6.20
C LYS A 160 -11.19 -13.77 6.55
N GLU A 161 -11.71 -12.56 6.51
CA GLU A 161 -10.96 -11.37 6.93
C GLU A 161 -10.62 -11.49 8.42
N ILE A 162 -9.34 -11.33 8.74
CA ILE A 162 -8.83 -11.37 10.11
C ILE A 162 -8.63 -9.95 10.62
N ARG A 163 -8.00 -9.11 9.80
CA ARG A 163 -7.66 -7.72 10.10
C ARG A 163 -7.43 -6.95 8.81
N ASN A 164 -7.54 -5.63 8.90
CA ASN A 164 -7.04 -4.72 7.89
C ASN A 164 -6.27 -3.57 8.57
N LYS A 165 -5.37 -2.93 7.82
CA LYS A 165 -4.63 -1.75 8.26
C LYS A 165 -4.44 -0.79 7.08
N TYR A 166 -4.51 0.50 7.35
CA TYR A 166 -4.19 1.53 6.37
C TYR A 166 -2.80 2.09 6.65
N ASP A 167 -1.91 2.00 5.66
CA ASP A 167 -0.61 2.63 5.66
C ASP A 167 -0.70 4.01 5.00
N ASN A 168 -0.63 5.04 5.84
CA ASN A 168 -0.67 6.42 5.38
C ASN A 168 0.58 6.84 4.59
N SER A 169 1.72 6.14 4.75
CA SER A 169 2.96 6.47 4.06
C SER A 169 2.94 6.01 2.60
N THR A 170 2.30 4.88 2.32
CA THR A 170 2.18 4.34 0.97
C THR A 170 0.81 4.58 0.34
N GLY A 171 -0.16 5.11 1.10
CA GLY A 171 -1.54 5.22 0.64
C GLY A 171 -2.13 3.85 0.29
N LYS A 172 -1.83 2.81 1.08
CA LYS A 172 -2.30 1.43 0.83
C LYS A 172 -3.09 0.89 2.01
N THR A 173 -4.21 0.20 1.77
CA THR A 173 -4.80 -0.70 2.75
C THR A 173 -4.28 -2.11 2.52
N TYR A 174 -3.82 -2.75 3.59
CA TYR A 174 -3.54 -4.19 3.60
C TYR A 174 -4.65 -4.92 4.35
N ILE A 175 -5.26 -5.91 3.69
CA ILE A 175 -6.29 -6.77 4.28
C ILE A 175 -5.74 -8.18 4.40
N VAL A 176 -5.76 -8.73 5.61
CA VAL A 176 -5.26 -10.07 5.90
C VAL A 176 -6.42 -11.05 5.99
N TYR A 177 -6.36 -12.10 5.18
CA TYR A 177 -7.34 -13.18 5.12
C TYR A 177 -6.74 -14.49 5.64
N SER A 178 -7.55 -15.29 6.33
CA SER A 178 -7.25 -16.69 6.65
C SER A 178 -8.04 -17.62 5.73
N SER A 179 -7.45 -18.75 5.36
CA SER A 179 -8.08 -19.85 4.62
C SER A 179 -7.40 -21.17 5.03
N ASN A 180 -8.05 -22.30 4.74
CA ASN A 180 -7.44 -23.62 4.87
C ASN A 180 -6.18 -23.78 3.99
N GLN A 181 -5.97 -22.91 3.00
CA GLN A 181 -4.78 -22.88 2.14
C GLN A 181 -3.66 -21.96 2.65
N GLY A 182 -3.82 -21.38 3.84
CA GLY A 182 -2.88 -20.45 4.46
C GLY A 182 -3.45 -19.04 4.61
N ASN A 183 -2.60 -18.12 5.07
CA ASN A 183 -2.97 -16.71 5.19
C ASN A 183 -2.53 -15.93 3.94
N PHE A 184 -3.40 -15.00 3.53
CA PHE A 184 -3.24 -14.17 2.36
C PHE A 184 -3.28 -12.70 2.76
N VAL A 185 -2.55 -11.85 2.05
CA VAL A 185 -2.58 -10.41 2.21
C VAL A 185 -2.96 -9.79 0.88
N LEU A 186 -3.97 -8.92 0.90
CA LEU A 186 -4.40 -8.11 -0.21
C LEU A 186 -3.92 -6.68 0.02
N GLY A 187 -3.05 -6.16 -0.83
CA GLY A 187 -2.70 -4.74 -0.87
C GLY A 187 -3.61 -4.00 -1.84
N LEU A 188 -4.20 -2.89 -1.38
CA LEU A 188 -5.03 -1.99 -2.18
C LEU A 188 -4.43 -0.60 -2.13
N ALA A 189 -3.90 -0.13 -3.26
CA ALA A 189 -3.35 1.21 -3.39
C ALA A 189 -4.45 2.19 -3.80
N TYR A 190 -4.60 3.27 -3.04
CA TYR A 190 -5.54 4.35 -3.37
C TYR A 190 -4.91 5.32 -4.36
N ASP A 191 -5.76 6.01 -5.13
CA ASP A 191 -5.31 7.16 -5.91
C ASP A 191 -4.61 8.16 -4.98
N TYR A 192 -3.39 8.57 -5.33
CA TYR A 192 -2.55 9.44 -4.50
C TYR A 192 -3.26 10.75 -4.19
N ASP A 193 -4.01 11.30 -5.16
CA ASP A 193 -4.78 12.52 -4.97
C ASP A 193 -5.88 12.30 -3.91
N GLU A 194 -6.57 11.15 -3.96
CA GLU A 194 -7.61 10.83 -2.99
C GLU A 194 -7.05 10.54 -1.60
N SER A 195 -5.95 9.78 -1.49
CA SER A 195 -5.42 9.33 -0.20
C SER A 195 -4.91 10.49 0.67
N HIS A 196 -4.53 11.60 0.06
CA HIS A 196 -4.03 12.80 0.75
C HIS A 196 -5.10 13.89 0.93
N ASN A 197 -6.31 13.68 0.42
CA ASN A 197 -7.37 14.68 0.52
C ASN A 197 -7.94 14.80 1.95
N PRO A 198 -8.23 16.02 2.42
CA PRO A 198 -8.91 16.24 3.70
C PRO A 198 -10.36 15.72 3.58
N GLY A 199 -10.61 14.54 4.17
CA GLY A 199 -11.89 13.83 4.06
C GLY A 199 -11.76 12.40 3.50
N PHE A 200 -10.55 12.00 3.09
CA PHE A 200 -10.26 10.61 2.76
C PHE A 200 -10.63 9.70 3.92
N THR A 201 -11.40 8.65 3.62
CA THR A 201 -11.79 7.63 4.58
C THR A 201 -11.34 6.30 4.01
N PRO A 202 -10.27 5.67 4.52
CA PRO A 202 -9.81 4.37 4.04
C PRO A 202 -10.96 3.36 4.00
N ASN A 203 -10.92 2.47 3.01
CA ASN A 203 -11.88 1.36 2.83
C ASN A 203 -13.32 1.81 2.53
N SER A 204 -13.53 3.08 2.19
CA SER A 204 -14.83 3.58 1.75
C SER A 204 -15.12 3.12 0.32
N LYS A 205 -16.36 2.69 0.06
CA LYS A 205 -16.83 2.23 -1.25
C LYS A 205 -16.66 3.27 -2.38
N ASN A 206 -16.57 4.55 -2.02
CA ASN A 206 -16.42 5.64 -2.98
C ASN A 206 -14.97 5.96 -3.31
N ASN A 207 -14.00 5.30 -2.66
CA ASN A 207 -12.59 5.52 -2.94
C ASN A 207 -12.18 4.81 -4.23
N THR A 208 -11.30 5.46 -4.97
CA THR A 208 -10.63 4.94 -6.15
C THR A 208 -9.39 4.16 -5.75
N ILE A 209 -9.35 2.91 -6.21
CA ILE A 209 -8.20 2.02 -6.13
C ILE A 209 -7.48 2.07 -7.47
N VAL A 210 -6.15 2.26 -7.40
CA VAL A 210 -5.25 2.34 -8.55
C VAL A 210 -4.27 1.18 -8.62
N GLY A 211 -4.17 0.36 -7.57
CA GLY A 211 -3.34 -0.84 -7.56
C GLY A 211 -3.93 -1.94 -6.69
N ILE A 212 -3.66 -3.19 -7.07
CA ILE A 212 -4.03 -4.39 -6.33
C ILE A 212 -2.86 -5.35 -6.36
N ASP A 213 -2.38 -5.78 -5.19
CA ASP A 213 -1.33 -6.78 -5.05
C ASP A 213 -1.75 -7.92 -4.10
N TYR A 214 -1.17 -9.10 -4.31
CA TYR A 214 -1.53 -10.33 -3.62
C TYR A 214 -0.29 -11.00 -3.05
N MET A 215 -0.30 -11.25 -1.75
CA MET A 215 0.76 -12.00 -1.08
C MET A 215 0.19 -13.20 -0.30
N LYS A 216 1.04 -14.19 -0.05
CA LYS A 216 0.75 -15.36 0.77
C LYS A 216 1.83 -15.58 1.81
N GLU A 217 1.41 -15.96 3.02
CA GLU A 217 2.31 -16.32 4.11
C GLU A 217 3.19 -17.52 3.73
N ILE A 218 4.48 -17.41 4.02
CA ILE A 218 5.45 -18.50 3.94
C ILE A 218 5.28 -19.34 5.19
N THR A 219 4.60 -20.48 5.06
CA THR A 219 4.75 -21.56 6.04
C THR A 219 6.04 -22.30 5.72
N GLU A 220 6.96 -22.32 6.69
CA GLU A 220 8.10 -23.25 6.68
C GLU A 220 7.54 -24.66 6.91
N GLN A 221 7.97 -25.63 6.09
CA GLN A 221 7.69 -27.06 6.28
C GLN A 221 8.81 -27.69 7.10
#